data_AF-A0A3N5Y917-F1
#
_entry.id   AF-A0A3N5Y917-F1
#
_cell.length_a   1.000
_cell.length_b   1.000
_cell.length_c   1.000
_cell.angle_alpha   90.00
_cell.angle_beta   90.00
_cell.angle_gamma   90.00
#
_symmetry.space_group_name_H-M   'P 1'
#
loop_
_entity.id
_entity.type
_entity.pdbx_description
1 polymer ?
#
loop_
_entity_poly.entity_id
_entity_poly.type
_entity_poly.pdbx_seq_one_letter_code
_entity_poly.pdbx_strand_id
1 'polypeptide(L)'
;MKTMSKVETKKELSPEQREELLRALKARFEKNMNRHNGLEWAKVQAKLEANIEKLWSLNEMERTGGEPDVVGHDKRTGEYIFYDCSAESPKGRRSVCYDREALESRKENKPEDNAIDMAAAMGIELLTEEQYRELQKLGNFDTKTSSWVKTPSGI
;
A
#
# COMPACT_ATOMS: atom_id res chain seq x y z
N MET A 1 16.50 5.12 -37.36
CA MET A 1 15.82 5.33 -36.06
C MET A 1 15.05 4.07 -35.72
N LYS A 2 15.51 3.28 -34.75
CA LYS A 2 14.71 2.15 -34.22
C LYS A 2 13.82 2.71 -33.13
N THR A 3 12.51 2.69 -33.35
CA THR A 3 11.50 2.92 -32.32
C THR A 3 11.70 1.89 -31.21
N MET A 4 12.14 2.34 -30.03
CA MET A 4 12.06 1.53 -28.82
C MET A 4 10.59 1.41 -28.46
N SER A 5 10.03 0.21 -28.63
CA SER A 5 8.75 -0.15 -28.03
C SER A 5 8.89 -0.01 -26.52
N LYS A 6 8.14 0.93 -25.92
CA LYS A 6 7.93 1.00 -24.48
C LYS A 6 7.27 -0.32 -24.08
N VAL A 7 8.05 -1.26 -23.55
CA VAL A 7 7.51 -2.51 -23.01
C VAL A 7 6.70 -2.11 -21.79
N GLU A 8 5.38 -2.02 -21.95
CA GLU A 8 4.48 -1.97 -20.82
C GLU A 8 4.61 -3.30 -20.09
N THR A 9 5.38 -3.30 -19.00
CA THR A 9 5.45 -4.41 -18.07
C THR A 9 4.02 -4.62 -17.54
N LYS A 10 3.38 -5.71 -17.95
CA LYS A 10 2.06 -6.08 -17.41
C LYS A 10 2.19 -6.23 -15.90
N LYS A 11 1.34 -5.51 -15.16
CA LYS A 11 1.20 -5.61 -13.70
C LYS A 11 0.48 -6.91 -13.33
N GLU A 12 1.15 -8.04 -13.55
CA GLU A 12 0.59 -9.39 -13.38
C GLU A 12 1.56 -10.25 -12.57
N LEU A 13 1.02 -11.06 -11.66
CA LEU A 13 1.79 -11.97 -10.82
C LEU A 13 1.82 -13.38 -11.43
N SER A 14 2.91 -14.11 -11.22
CA SER A 14 2.91 -15.54 -11.51
C SER A 14 1.89 -16.28 -10.62
N PRO A 15 1.43 -17.48 -11.01
CA PRO A 15 0.56 -18.29 -10.17
C PRO A 15 1.13 -18.51 -8.76
N GLU A 16 2.43 -18.75 -8.65
CA GLU A 16 3.14 -19.00 -7.39
C GLU A 16 3.19 -17.74 -6.53
N GLN A 17 3.53 -16.58 -7.11
CA GLN A 17 3.55 -15.31 -6.39
C GLN A 17 2.16 -14.94 -5.87
N ARG A 18 1.12 -15.18 -6.67
CA ARG A 18 -0.28 -14.96 -6.25
C ARG A 18 -0.66 -15.88 -5.10
N GLU A 19 -0.29 -17.16 -5.14
CA GLU A 19 -0.60 -18.09 -4.05
C GLU A 19 0.12 -17.69 -2.76
N GLU A 20 1.40 -17.31 -2.86
CA GLU A 20 2.20 -16.84 -1.72
C GLU A 20 1.60 -15.57 -1.11
N LEU A 21 1.24 -14.59 -1.93
CA LEU A 21 0.56 -13.37 -1.50
C LEU A 21 -0.75 -13.69 -0.77
N LEU A 22 -1.63 -14.49 -1.39
CA LEU A 22 -2.92 -14.83 -0.80
C LEU A 22 -2.76 -15.57 0.53
N ARG A 23 -1.75 -16.43 0.65
CA ARG A 23 -1.42 -17.13 1.90
C ARG A 23 -0.96 -16.15 2.98
N ALA A 24 -0.09 -15.21 2.64
CA ALA A 24 0.39 -14.18 3.56
C ALA A 24 -0.75 -13.26 4.04
N LEU A 25 -1.56 -12.75 3.10
CA LEU A 25 -2.72 -11.93 3.41
C LEU A 25 -3.75 -12.66 4.27
N LYS A 26 -4.03 -13.95 3.96
CA LYS A 26 -4.94 -14.78 4.76
C LYS A 26 -4.44 -14.94 6.19
N ALA A 27 -3.17 -15.32 6.35
CA ALA A 27 -2.57 -15.51 7.66
C ALA A 27 -2.59 -14.21 8.48
N ARG A 28 -2.36 -13.06 7.83
CA ARG A 28 -2.45 -11.74 8.47
C ARG A 28 -3.88 -11.39 8.87
N PHE A 29 -4.85 -11.61 7.98
CA PHE A 29 -6.27 -11.41 8.26
C PHE A 29 -6.69 -12.21 9.50
N GLU A 30 -6.47 -13.53 9.50
CA GLU A 30 -6.85 -14.42 10.60
C GLU A 30 -6.16 -14.07 11.93
N LYS A 31 -4.92 -13.56 11.88
CA LYS A 31 -4.20 -13.10 13.08
C LYS A 31 -4.76 -11.80 13.66
N ASN A 32 -5.33 -10.95 12.81
CA ASN A 32 -5.73 -9.59 13.15
C ASN A 32 -7.26 -9.37 13.08
N MET A 33 -8.05 -10.39 13.39
CA MET A 33 -9.52 -10.37 13.31
C MET A 33 -10.17 -9.16 14.02
N ASN A 34 -9.51 -8.60 15.03
CA ASN A 34 -9.96 -7.39 15.72
C ASN A 34 -10.07 -6.15 14.80
N ARG A 35 -9.36 -6.13 13.66
CA ARG A 35 -9.36 -5.00 12.71
C ARG A 35 -10.52 -5.05 11.71
N HIS A 36 -11.15 -6.20 11.53
CA HIS A 36 -12.15 -6.44 10.48
C HIS A 36 -13.31 -7.33 10.97
N ASN A 37 -13.89 -6.92 12.10
CA ASN A 37 -15.03 -7.62 12.70
C ASN A 37 -16.18 -7.79 11.70
N GLY A 38 -16.60 -9.05 11.51
CA GLY A 38 -17.72 -9.41 10.62
C GLY A 38 -17.35 -9.51 9.14
N LEU A 39 -16.08 -9.38 8.77
CA LEU A 39 -15.62 -9.72 7.42
C LEU A 39 -15.24 -11.20 7.33
N GLU A 40 -15.47 -11.80 6.17
CA GLU A 40 -15.12 -13.19 5.87
C GLU A 40 -13.99 -13.22 4.84
N TRP A 41 -12.89 -13.91 5.16
CA TRP A 41 -11.75 -14.02 4.26
C TRP A 41 -12.14 -14.53 2.87
N ALA A 42 -13.04 -15.52 2.78
CA ALA A 42 -13.47 -16.07 1.50
C ALA A 42 -14.06 -15.01 0.54
N LYS A 43 -14.77 -14.00 1.08
CA LYS A 43 -15.34 -12.90 0.29
C LYS A 43 -14.26 -11.90 -0.14
N VAL A 44 -13.29 -11.63 0.73
CA VAL A 44 -12.12 -10.80 0.41
C VAL A 44 -11.30 -11.45 -0.69
N GLN A 45 -10.94 -12.73 -0.52
CA GLN A 45 -10.15 -13.50 -1.48
C GLN A 45 -10.81 -13.52 -2.86
N ALA A 46 -12.12 -13.82 -2.94
CA ALA A 46 -12.84 -13.83 -4.22
C ALA A 46 -12.78 -12.47 -4.94
N LYS A 47 -12.82 -11.35 -4.18
CA LYS A 47 -12.65 -10.00 -4.76
C LYS A 47 -11.23 -9.73 -5.24
N LEU A 48 -10.23 -10.18 -4.49
CA LEU A 48 -8.82 -10.04 -4.88
C LEU A 48 -8.50 -10.85 -6.14
N GLU A 49 -8.94 -12.10 -6.20
CA GLU A 49 -8.71 -12.98 -7.36
C GLU A 49 -9.37 -12.48 -8.64
N ALA A 50 -10.47 -11.73 -8.51
CA ALA A 50 -11.12 -11.05 -9.63
C ALA A 50 -10.42 -9.76 -10.10
N ASN A 51 -9.39 -9.28 -9.39
CA ASN A 51 -8.71 -8.02 -9.69
C ASN A 51 -7.17 -8.17 -9.67
N ILE A 52 -6.61 -8.47 -10.83
CA ILE A 52 -5.17 -8.72 -11.04
C ILE A 52 -4.33 -7.49 -10.66
N GLU A 53 -4.79 -6.28 -10.97
CA GLU A 53 -4.04 -5.05 -10.66
C GLU A 53 -3.94 -4.81 -9.14
N LYS A 54 -5.02 -5.06 -8.40
CA LYS A 54 -5.00 -4.93 -6.93
C LYS A 54 -4.12 -5.98 -6.27
N LEU A 55 -4.11 -7.22 -6.79
CA LEU A 55 -3.16 -8.23 -6.34
C LEU A 55 -1.71 -7.78 -6.58
N TRP A 56 -1.42 -7.21 -7.74
CA TRP A 56 -0.10 -6.68 -8.03
C TRP A 56 0.30 -5.57 -7.06
N SER A 57 -0.60 -4.60 -6.79
CA SER A 57 -0.33 -3.54 -5.80
C SER A 57 -0.08 -4.08 -4.40
N LEU A 58 -0.87 -5.04 -3.93
CA LEU A 58 -0.67 -5.68 -2.62
C LEU A 58 0.65 -6.45 -2.57
N ASN A 59 1.02 -7.14 -3.66
CA ASN A 59 2.33 -7.78 -3.77
C ASN A 59 3.47 -6.78 -3.64
N GLU A 60 3.36 -5.62 -4.28
CA GLU A 60 4.40 -4.59 -4.18
C GLU A 60 4.53 -4.02 -2.76
N MET A 61 3.40 -3.86 -2.07
CA MET A 61 3.39 -3.50 -0.65
C MET A 61 4.06 -4.59 0.22
N GLU A 62 3.80 -5.88 -0.01
CA GLU A 62 4.50 -6.96 0.69
C GLU A 62 6.00 -6.98 0.38
N ARG A 63 6.34 -6.95 -0.91
CA ARG A 63 7.72 -7.05 -1.43
C ARG A 63 8.62 -5.97 -0.86
N THR A 64 8.07 -4.78 -0.60
CA THR A 64 8.81 -3.65 -0.05
C THR A 64 8.79 -3.60 1.49
N GLY A 65 8.29 -4.65 2.15
CA GLY A 65 8.36 -4.88 3.61
C GLY A 65 7.16 -4.36 4.41
N GLY A 66 6.04 -4.11 3.76
CA GLY A 66 4.83 -3.59 4.38
C GLY A 66 3.95 -4.72 4.88
N GLU A 67 2.87 -4.37 5.56
CA GLU A 67 1.91 -5.32 6.10
C GLU A 67 0.48 -4.98 5.65
N PRO A 68 0.16 -5.05 4.34
CA PRO A 68 -1.16 -4.70 3.86
C PRO A 68 -2.26 -5.58 4.46
N ASP A 69 -3.27 -4.98 5.08
CA ASP A 69 -4.36 -5.72 5.74
C ASP A 69 -5.71 -5.06 5.48
N VAL A 70 -6.77 -5.85 5.58
CA VAL A 70 -8.14 -5.34 5.42
C VAL A 70 -8.54 -4.60 6.71
N VAL A 71 -8.94 -3.35 6.54
CA VAL A 71 -9.37 -2.47 7.63
C VAL A 71 -10.80 -1.98 7.48
N GLY A 72 -11.43 -2.23 6.32
CA GLY A 72 -12.78 -1.76 6.06
C GLY A 72 -13.41 -2.39 4.83
N HIS A 73 -14.71 -2.17 4.69
CA HIS A 73 -15.52 -2.57 3.56
C HIS A 73 -16.52 -1.46 3.25
N ASP A 74 -16.37 -0.80 2.11
CA ASP A 74 -17.35 0.17 1.63
C ASP A 74 -18.56 -0.59 1.09
N LYS A 75 -19.65 -0.61 1.86
CA LYS A 75 -20.88 -1.31 1.49
C LYS A 75 -21.58 -0.70 0.27
N ARG A 76 -21.29 0.56 -0.08
CA ARG A 76 -21.87 1.23 -1.24
C ARG A 76 -21.23 0.73 -2.54
N THR A 77 -19.92 0.57 -2.55
CA THR A 77 -19.17 0.11 -3.74
C THR A 77 -18.94 -1.41 -3.73
N GLY A 78 -19.03 -2.05 -2.55
CA GLY A 78 -18.66 -3.45 -2.34
C GLY A 78 -17.14 -3.67 -2.34
N GLU A 79 -16.37 -2.61 -2.12
CA GLU A 79 -14.90 -2.65 -2.14
C GLU A 79 -14.32 -2.81 -0.73
N TYR A 80 -13.27 -3.63 -0.64
CA TYR A 80 -12.49 -3.78 0.57
C TYR A 80 -11.37 -2.73 0.62
N ILE A 81 -11.19 -2.13 1.78
CA ILE A 81 -10.17 -1.11 2.02
C ILE A 81 -8.96 -1.79 2.67
N PHE A 82 -7.82 -1.67 2.00
CA PHE A 82 -6.53 -2.14 2.49
C PHE A 82 -5.65 -0.96 2.84
N TYR A 83 -5.04 -1.00 4.02
CA TYR A 83 -3.96 -0.11 4.42
C TYR A 83 -2.71 -0.91 4.76
N ASP A 84 -1.55 -0.24 4.73
CA ASP A 84 -0.34 -0.80 5.30
C ASP A 84 -0.42 -0.72 6.84
N CYS A 85 -0.45 -1.88 7.49
CA CYS A 85 -0.58 -2.01 8.93
C CYS A 85 0.76 -2.32 9.61
N SER A 86 1.88 -1.90 9.02
CA SER A 86 3.18 -1.93 9.69
C SER A 86 3.22 -0.94 10.86
N ALA A 87 3.79 -1.36 12.00
CA ALA A 87 3.97 -0.50 13.18
C ALA A 87 4.82 0.76 12.88
N GLU A 88 5.73 0.62 11.92
CA GLU A 88 6.57 1.65 11.36
C GLU A 88 6.78 1.33 9.87
N SER A 89 6.80 2.33 8.98
CA SER A 89 7.16 2.16 7.56
C SER A 89 8.39 1.24 7.39
N PRO A 90 8.57 0.40 6.37
CA PRO A 90 9.78 -0.42 6.25
C PRO A 90 11.02 0.40 5.89
N LYS A 91 12.24 -0.14 6.08
CA LYS A 91 13.52 0.58 5.88
C LYS A 91 13.63 1.26 4.51
N GLY A 92 13.14 0.62 3.44
CA GLY A 92 13.15 1.17 2.09
C GLY A 92 12.08 2.23 1.82
N ARG A 93 11.18 2.48 2.77
CA ARG A 93 10.08 3.45 2.70
C ARG A 93 10.19 4.55 3.75
N ARG A 94 11.26 4.57 4.54
CA ARG A 94 11.57 5.65 5.49
C ARG A 94 12.53 6.65 4.88
N SER A 95 12.57 7.85 5.46
CA SER A 95 13.54 8.89 5.11
C SER A 95 13.49 9.34 3.65
N VAL A 96 12.33 9.19 3.01
CA VAL A 96 12.05 9.70 1.67
C VAL A 96 11.47 11.10 1.73
N CYS A 97 11.62 11.87 0.66
CA CYS A 97 10.90 13.13 0.53
C CYS A 97 9.40 12.86 0.29
N TYR A 98 8.54 13.84 0.58
CA TYR A 98 7.11 13.68 0.33
C TYR A 98 6.81 13.60 -1.18
N ASP A 99 7.33 14.57 -1.93
CA ASP A 99 7.12 14.70 -3.37
C ASP A 99 8.43 14.97 -4.13
N ARG A 100 8.30 15.12 -5.45
CA ARG A 100 9.41 15.38 -6.38
C ARG A 100 10.08 16.74 -6.12
N GLU A 101 9.32 17.77 -5.75
CA GLU A 101 9.85 19.10 -5.47
C GLU A 101 10.72 19.10 -4.21
N ALA A 102 10.24 18.49 -3.13
CA ALA A 102 10.98 18.28 -1.90
C ALA A 102 12.25 17.45 -2.16
N LEU A 103 12.19 16.46 -3.03
CA LEU A 103 13.34 15.66 -3.44
C LEU A 103 14.38 16.48 -4.21
N GLU A 104 13.95 17.34 -5.12
CA GLU A 104 14.83 18.16 -5.95
C GLU A 104 15.47 19.33 -5.20
N SER A 105 14.79 19.90 -4.20
CA SER A 105 15.33 20.99 -3.36
C SER A 105 16.45 20.56 -2.41
N ARG A 106 16.62 19.25 -2.16
CA ARG A 106 17.66 18.71 -1.27
C ARG A 106 19.05 18.81 -1.89
N LYS A 107 19.95 19.51 -1.20
CA LYS A 107 21.37 19.66 -1.58
C LYS A 107 22.26 18.52 -1.07
N GLU A 108 21.95 18.00 0.12
CA GLU A 108 22.72 16.95 0.80
C GLU A 108 21.78 15.86 1.32
N ASN A 109 22.28 14.63 1.42
CA ASN A 109 21.52 13.45 1.86
C ASN A 109 20.21 13.25 1.07
N LYS A 110 20.25 13.49 -0.25
CA LYS A 110 19.11 13.32 -1.13
C LYS A 110 18.68 11.84 -1.15
N PRO A 111 17.44 11.50 -0.77
CA PRO A 111 16.98 10.12 -0.83
C PRO A 111 16.86 9.65 -2.28
N GLU A 112 16.77 8.33 -2.46
CA GLU A 112 16.63 7.73 -3.80
C GLU A 112 15.29 8.07 -4.45
N ASP A 113 14.22 8.16 -3.64
CA ASP A 113 12.85 8.37 -4.12
C ASP A 113 12.03 9.28 -3.18
N ASN A 114 10.78 9.54 -3.59
CA ASN A 114 9.77 10.24 -2.80
C ASN A 114 8.49 9.42 -2.63
N ALA A 115 7.73 9.69 -1.57
CA ALA A 115 6.57 8.90 -1.18
C ALA A 115 5.46 8.87 -2.25
N ILE A 116 5.18 10.00 -2.91
CA ILE A 116 4.17 10.07 -3.97
C ILE A 116 4.55 9.16 -5.14
N ASP A 117 5.79 9.24 -5.63
CA ASP A 117 6.21 8.44 -6.78
C ASP A 117 6.31 6.95 -6.43
N MET A 118 6.74 6.61 -5.22
CA MET A 118 6.70 5.23 -4.73
C MET A 118 5.27 4.68 -4.69
N ALA A 119 4.31 5.47 -4.19
CA ALA A 119 2.90 5.07 -4.16
C ALA A 119 2.33 4.89 -5.58
N ALA A 120 2.63 5.83 -6.48
CA ALA A 120 2.22 5.75 -7.88
C ALA A 120 2.82 4.52 -8.59
N ALA A 121 4.09 4.21 -8.34
CA ALA A 121 4.76 3.02 -8.85
C ALA A 121 4.01 1.74 -8.41
N MET A 122 3.64 1.64 -7.12
CA MET A 122 2.89 0.51 -6.57
C MET A 122 1.39 0.53 -6.94
N GLY A 123 0.87 1.60 -7.55
CA GLY A 123 -0.56 1.74 -7.85
C GLY A 123 -1.43 1.90 -6.61
N ILE A 124 -0.88 2.53 -5.57
CA ILE A 124 -1.56 2.82 -4.30
C ILE A 124 -1.64 4.33 -4.08
N GLU A 125 -2.38 4.74 -3.06
CA GLU A 125 -2.47 6.14 -2.65
C GLU A 125 -1.94 6.32 -1.23
N LEU A 126 -1.43 7.52 -0.94
CA LEU A 126 -1.16 7.96 0.42
C LEU A 126 -2.47 8.15 1.18
N LEU A 127 -2.43 7.92 2.49
CA LEU A 127 -3.59 8.13 3.36
C LEU A 127 -3.88 9.62 3.47
N THR A 128 -5.16 10.00 3.49
CA THR A 128 -5.55 11.31 4.04
C THR A 128 -5.33 11.32 5.55
N GLU A 129 -5.30 12.50 6.16
CA GLU A 129 -5.17 12.63 7.62
C GLU A 129 -6.33 11.94 8.35
N GLU A 130 -7.55 12.04 7.81
CA GLU A 130 -8.72 11.35 8.35
C GLU A 130 -8.54 9.84 8.29
N GLN A 131 -8.12 9.30 7.15
CA GLN A 131 -7.86 7.86 7.00
C GLN A 131 -6.75 7.37 7.93
N TYR A 132 -5.69 8.15 8.11
CA TYR A 132 -4.62 7.84 9.05
C TYR A 132 -5.14 7.81 10.49
N ARG A 133 -5.95 8.79 10.90
CA ARG A 133 -6.58 8.82 12.23
C ARG A 133 -7.53 7.65 12.46
N GLU A 134 -8.31 7.25 11.47
CA GLU A 134 -9.17 6.06 11.56
C GLU A 134 -8.34 4.78 11.69
N LEU A 135 -7.24 4.65 10.94
CA LEU A 135 -6.32 3.52 11.05
C LEU A 135 -5.74 3.40 12.48
N GLN A 136 -5.38 4.52 13.12
CA GLN A 136 -4.86 4.50 14.49
C GLN A 136 -5.88 3.97 15.53
N LYS A 137 -7.18 3.95 15.23
CA LYS A 137 -8.19 3.34 16.13
C LYS A 137 -8.09 1.81 16.16
N LEU A 138 -7.44 1.21 15.17
CA LEU A 138 -7.29 -0.24 15.04
C LEU A 138 -5.97 -0.76 15.65
N GLY A 139 -5.04 0.13 16.00
CA GLY A 139 -3.71 -0.18 16.52
C GLY A 139 -2.71 0.95 16.28
N ASN A 140 -1.46 0.74 16.67
CA ASN A 140 -0.38 1.71 16.46
C ASN A 140 0.33 1.41 15.15
N PHE A 141 0.17 2.30 14.16
CA PHE A 141 0.69 2.11 12.81
C PHE A 141 1.47 3.33 12.33
N ASP A 142 2.53 3.07 11.58
CA ASP A 142 3.47 4.09 11.07
C ASP A 142 3.80 5.20 12.09
N THR A 143 4.16 4.81 13.31
CA THR A 143 4.29 5.75 14.45
C THR A 143 5.51 6.67 14.40
N LYS A 144 6.39 6.49 13.41
CA LYS A 144 7.67 7.20 13.29
C LYS A 144 7.82 7.99 12.00
N THR A 145 6.84 7.99 11.12
CA THR A 145 6.96 8.61 9.80
C THR A 145 5.66 9.31 9.44
N SER A 146 5.79 10.43 8.72
CA SER A 146 4.65 11.23 8.25
C SER A 146 4.61 11.37 6.73
N SER A 147 5.63 10.86 6.01
CA SER A 147 5.74 11.00 4.55
C SER A 147 4.66 10.22 3.77
N TRP A 148 3.94 9.31 4.43
CA TRP A 148 2.89 8.47 3.82
C TRP A 148 1.47 9.00 4.05
N VAL A 149 1.34 10.21 4.60
CA VAL A 149 0.07 10.92 4.78
C VAL A 149 0.05 12.12 3.84
N LYS A 150 -1.04 12.27 3.09
CA LYS A 150 -1.29 13.40 2.18
C LYS A 150 -1.22 14.70 2.98
N THR A 151 -0.37 15.62 2.55
CA THR A 151 -0.37 16.98 3.06
C THR A 151 -1.65 17.68 2.59
N PRO A 152 -2.43 18.33 3.48
CA PRO A 152 -3.60 19.09 3.08
C PRO A 152 -3.24 20.12 2.01
N SER A 153 -4.07 20.24 0.98
CA SER A 153 -3.91 21.23 -0.09
C SER A 153 -4.19 22.63 0.47
N GLY A 154 -3.19 23.29 1.07
CA GLY A 154 -3.38 24.64 1.60
C GLY A 154 -2.46 25.06 2.75
N ILE A 155 -1.24 24.53 2.81
CA ILE A 155 -0.18 25.07 3.67
C ILE A 155 0.91 25.65 2.77
#